data_AF-A0A397SIM4-F1
#
_entry.id   AF-A0A397SIM4-F1
#
_cell.length_a   1.000
_cell.length_b   1.000
_cell.length_c   1.000
_cell.angle_alpha   90.00
_cell.angle_beta   90.00
_cell.angle_gamma   90.00
#
_symmetry.space_group_name_H-M   'P 1'
#
loop_
_entity.id
_entity.type
_entity.pdbx_description
1 polymer ?
#
loop_
_entity_poly.entity_id
_entity_poly.type
_entity_poly.pdbx_seq_one_letter_code
_entity_poly.pdbx_strand_id
1 'polypeptide(L)'
;MPWKTTNIISGILDKVKKGIKPKITKKATLLGQGREVLPVDDKTLLHKLEDISEAFWDKYYSKPISFVSPGMIDKKAVLVVMINSSSEDKVILPATFHNYPVFLEYGEIKSA
;
A
#
# COMPACT_ATOMS: atom_id res chain seq x y z
N MET A 1 37.74 16.26 5.81
CA MET A 1 36.35 16.57 6.22
C MET A 1 35.60 15.26 6.39
N PRO A 2 35.22 14.82 7.62
CA PRO A 2 34.40 13.62 7.78
C PRO A 2 32.92 13.98 7.93
N TRP A 3 32.09 13.11 7.34
CA TRP A 3 30.66 13.27 7.08
C TRP A 3 29.79 13.26 8.36
N LYS A 4 28.73 14.09 8.35
CA LYS A 4 27.68 14.12 9.37
C LYS A 4 26.71 12.95 9.16
N THR A 5 26.88 11.86 9.90
CA THR A 5 25.94 10.70 9.89
C THR A 5 25.17 10.51 11.19
N THR A 6 25.17 11.50 12.11
CA THR A 6 24.81 11.24 13.51
C THR A 6 23.41 11.67 13.96
N ASN A 7 22.58 12.27 13.10
CA ASN A 7 21.32 12.88 13.57
C ASN A 7 20.07 11.99 13.50
N ILE A 8 20.08 10.91 12.71
CA ILE A 8 18.88 10.05 12.56
C ILE A 8 18.87 8.91 13.59
N ILE A 9 20.04 8.36 13.90
CA ILE A 9 20.17 7.20 14.80
C ILE A 9 19.91 7.61 16.26
N SER A 10 20.33 8.81 16.66
CA SER A 10 20.11 9.34 18.03
C SER A 10 18.63 9.50 18.37
N GLY A 11 17.83 10.07 17.46
CA GLY A 11 16.40 10.28 17.67
C GLY A 11 15.57 8.99 17.74
N ILE A 12 16.04 7.90 17.12
CA ILE A 12 15.41 6.58 17.21
C ILE A 12 15.72 5.93 18.56
N LEU A 13 16.98 6.02 19.02
CA LEU A 13 17.41 5.48 20.31
C LEU A 13 16.70 6.14 21.49
N ASP A 14 16.46 7.46 21.44
CA ASP A 14 15.71 8.17 22.49
C ASP A 14 14.23 7.77 22.57
N LYS A 15 13.60 7.42 21.44
CA LYS A 15 12.21 6.94 21.42
C LYS A 15 12.07 5.53 21.98
N VAL A 16 13.03 4.65 21.68
CA VAL A 16 13.08 3.28 22.23
C VAL A 16 13.31 3.32 23.74
N LYS A 17 14.21 4.19 24.23
CA LYS A 17 14.43 4.41 25.67
C LYS A 17 13.19 4.91 26.43
N LYS A 18 12.30 5.64 25.75
CA LYS A 18 11.02 6.15 26.30
C LYS A 18 9.86 5.13 26.23
N GLY A 19 10.14 3.86 25.89
CA GLY A 19 9.10 2.82 25.79
C GLY A 19 8.15 2.99 24.59
N ILE A 20 8.42 3.95 23.71
CA ILE A 20 7.68 4.14 22.47
C ILE A 20 8.19 3.09 21.49
N LYS A 21 7.52 1.93 21.45
CA LYS A 21 7.77 0.95 20.38
C LYS A 21 7.56 1.68 19.05
N PRO A 22 8.55 1.76 18.15
CA PRO A 22 8.33 2.32 16.84
C PRO A 22 7.18 1.55 16.21
N LYS A 23 6.12 2.25 15.80
CA LYS A 23 5.05 1.66 15.00
C LYS A 23 5.70 1.31 13.67
N ILE A 24 6.18 0.07 13.54
CA ILE A 24 6.72 -0.45 12.29
C ILE A 24 5.53 -0.58 11.35
N THR A 25 5.21 0.49 10.63
CA THR A 25 4.20 0.48 9.59
C THR A 25 4.78 -0.34 8.45
N LYS A 26 4.39 -1.62 8.36
CA LYS A 26 4.70 -2.44 7.18
C LYS A 26 4.15 -1.71 5.95
N LYS A 27 4.93 -1.64 4.88
CA LYS A 27 4.56 -0.98 3.62
C LYS A 27 3.94 -1.98 2.66
N ALA A 28 3.04 -1.50 1.82
CA ALA A 28 2.51 -2.27 0.69
C ALA A 28 3.66 -2.78 -0.19
N THR A 29 3.49 -3.97 -0.72
CA THR A 29 4.47 -4.61 -1.60
C THR A 29 3.96 -4.59 -3.03
N LEU A 30 4.89 -4.51 -3.98
CA LEU A 30 4.58 -4.73 -5.39
C LEU A 30 3.88 -6.09 -5.58
N LEU A 31 2.89 -6.12 -6.46
CA LEU A 31 2.37 -7.34 -7.03
C LEU A 31 3.54 -7.99 -7.80
N GLY A 32 4.09 -9.07 -7.24
CA GLY A 32 5.23 -9.76 -7.84
C GLY A 32 4.87 -10.36 -9.19
N GLN A 33 5.86 -10.50 -10.08
CA GLN A 33 5.68 -11.17 -11.37
C GLN A 33 5.12 -12.58 -11.17
N GLY A 34 4.07 -12.92 -11.93
CA GLY A 34 3.42 -14.24 -11.90
C GLY A 34 2.33 -14.42 -10.84
N ARG A 35 2.01 -13.39 -10.03
CA ARG A 35 0.81 -13.41 -9.18
C ARG A 35 -0.37 -12.86 -9.96
N GLU A 36 -1.40 -13.69 -10.11
CA GLU A 36 -2.64 -13.33 -10.75
C GLU A 36 -3.61 -12.72 -9.74
N VAL A 37 -4.29 -11.66 -10.15
CA VAL A 37 -5.42 -11.08 -9.42
C VAL A 37 -6.69 -11.69 -9.99
N LEU A 38 -7.32 -12.56 -9.20
CA LEU A 38 -8.58 -13.19 -9.56
C LEU A 38 -9.77 -12.33 -9.07
N PRO A 39 -10.95 -12.45 -9.71
CA PRO A 39 -12.15 -11.79 -9.23
C PRO A 39 -12.57 -12.32 -7.86
N VAL A 40 -13.34 -11.51 -7.14
CA VAL A 40 -14.00 -11.91 -5.87
C VAL A 40 -15.39 -12.45 -6.22
N ASP A 41 -15.58 -13.77 -6.14
CA ASP A 41 -16.84 -14.42 -6.53
C ASP A 41 -17.98 -14.23 -5.51
N ASP A 42 -17.63 -14.06 -4.22
CA ASP A 42 -18.59 -13.79 -3.16
C ASP A 42 -19.06 -12.33 -3.23
N LYS A 43 -20.32 -12.12 -3.60
CA LYS A 43 -20.92 -10.78 -3.74
C LYS A 43 -20.92 -9.96 -2.45
N THR A 44 -21.14 -10.60 -1.30
CA THR A 44 -21.17 -9.90 -0.01
C THR A 44 -19.76 -9.40 0.34
N LEU A 45 -18.76 -10.26 0.12
CA LEU A 45 -17.37 -9.89 0.29
C LEU A 45 -16.93 -8.83 -0.71
N LEU A 46 -17.36 -8.93 -1.96
CA LEU A 46 -17.06 -7.95 -3.00
C LEU A 46 -17.58 -6.56 -2.62
N HIS A 47 -18.86 -6.42 -2.27
CA HIS A 47 -19.42 -5.14 -1.84
C HIS A 47 -18.69 -4.55 -0.65
N LYS A 48 -18.36 -5.37 0.35
CA LYS A 48 -17.56 -4.92 1.49
C LYS A 48 -16.18 -4.41 1.07
N LEU A 49 -15.52 -5.06 0.11
CA LEU A 49 -14.22 -4.64 -0.38
C LEU A 49 -14.31 -3.40 -1.29
N GLU A 50 -15.41 -3.20 -2.01
CA GLU A 50 -15.70 -1.97 -2.75
C GLU A 50 -15.80 -0.77 -1.80
N ASP A 51 -16.58 -0.89 -0.72
CA ASP A 51 -16.67 0.14 0.33
C ASP A 51 -15.29 0.46 0.94
N ILE A 52 -14.48 -0.57 1.17
CA ILE A 52 -13.12 -0.42 1.72
C ILE A 52 -12.18 0.21 0.68
N SER A 53 -12.36 -0.08 -0.61
CA SER A 53 -11.57 0.50 -1.71
C SER A 53 -11.85 1.99 -1.85
N GLU A 54 -13.13 2.40 -1.76
CA GLU A 54 -13.55 3.80 -1.71
C GLU A 54 -12.96 4.52 -0.50
N ALA A 55 -13.07 3.93 0.69
CA ALA A 55 -12.46 4.49 1.90
C ALA A 55 -10.92 4.59 1.81
N PHE A 56 -10.27 3.67 1.08
CA PHE A 56 -8.84 3.75 0.80
C PHE A 56 -8.53 4.92 -0.13
N TRP A 57 -9.30 5.05 -1.21
CA TRP A 57 -9.20 6.14 -2.17
C TRP A 57 -9.34 7.49 -1.46
N ASP A 58 -10.42 7.71 -0.71
CA ASP A 58 -10.67 8.97 0.01
C ASP A 58 -9.53 9.35 0.98
N LYS A 59 -8.86 8.36 1.55
CA LYS A 59 -7.74 8.60 2.46
C LYS A 59 -6.44 8.93 1.73
N TYR A 60 -6.22 8.38 0.54
CA TYR A 60 -4.94 8.42 -0.15
C TYR A 60 -5.00 9.04 -1.56
N TYR A 61 -6.12 9.64 -1.98
CA TYR A 61 -6.31 10.23 -3.32
C TYR A 61 -5.28 11.32 -3.68
N SER A 62 -4.63 11.92 -2.68
CA SER A 62 -3.53 12.87 -2.87
C SER A 62 -2.20 12.23 -3.30
N LYS A 63 -2.11 10.89 -3.27
CA LYS A 63 -0.99 10.11 -3.81
C LYS A 63 -1.24 9.82 -5.29
N PRO A 64 -0.21 9.47 -6.09
CA PRO A 64 -0.36 9.16 -7.52
C PRO A 64 -1.00 7.77 -7.75
N ILE A 65 -2.11 7.51 -7.08
CA ILE A 65 -2.95 6.34 -7.26
C ILE A 65 -3.88 6.65 -8.43
N SER A 66 -3.95 5.75 -9.39
CA SER A 66 -4.90 5.85 -10.49
C SER A 66 -6.22 5.18 -10.16
N PHE A 67 -6.17 4.06 -9.44
CA PHE A 67 -7.35 3.26 -9.12
C PHE A 67 -7.07 2.31 -7.94
N VAL A 68 -8.11 1.90 -7.23
CA VAL A 68 -8.08 0.87 -6.19
C VAL A 68 -9.17 -0.14 -6.48
N SER A 69 -8.83 -1.42 -6.58
CA SER A 69 -9.79 -2.51 -6.77
C SER A 69 -9.71 -3.60 -5.72
N PRO A 70 -10.84 -4.28 -5.46
CA PRO A 70 -10.84 -5.56 -4.79
C PRO A 70 -10.27 -6.65 -5.70
N GLY A 71 -9.67 -7.68 -5.09
CA GLY A 71 -9.24 -8.87 -5.81
C GLY A 71 -8.91 -10.03 -4.89
N MET A 72 -8.63 -11.18 -5.49
CA MET A 72 -8.17 -12.39 -4.82
C MET A 72 -6.75 -12.72 -5.28
N ILE A 73 -5.82 -12.90 -4.33
CA ILE A 73 -4.47 -13.42 -4.61
C ILE A 73 -4.16 -14.52 -3.60
N ASP A 74 -3.64 -15.66 -4.06
CA ASP A 74 -3.35 -16.84 -3.22
C ASP A 74 -4.54 -17.23 -2.32
N LYS A 75 -5.75 -17.17 -2.88
CA LYS A 75 -7.04 -17.43 -2.19
C LYS A 75 -7.36 -16.47 -1.04
N LYS A 76 -6.75 -15.29 -1.00
CA LYS A 76 -7.03 -14.24 -0.01
C LYS A 76 -7.57 -12.98 -0.67
N ALA A 77 -8.57 -12.38 -0.05
CA ALA A 77 -9.06 -11.06 -0.42
C ALA A 77 -8.02 -9.99 -0.15
N VAL A 78 -7.82 -9.10 -1.12
CA VAL A 78 -6.82 -8.02 -1.09
C VAL A 78 -7.38 -6.74 -1.70
N LEU A 79 -6.70 -5.62 -1.44
CA LEU A 79 -6.83 -4.40 -2.21
C LEU A 79 -5.64 -4.31 -3.17
N VAL A 80 -5.91 -4.09 -4.45
CA VAL A 80 -4.91 -3.82 -5.48
C VAL A 80 -4.96 -2.34 -5.79
N VAL A 81 -3.83 -1.67 -5.62
CA VAL A 81 -3.70 -0.23 -5.83
C VAL A 81 -2.84 -0.01 -7.07
N MET A 82 -3.47 0.51 -8.12
CA MET A 82 -2.80 0.83 -9.35
C MET A 82 -2.17 2.22 -9.24
N ILE A 83 -0.86 2.29 -9.43
CA ILE A 83 -0.05 3.50 -9.34
C ILE A 83 0.27 3.97 -10.75
N ASN A 84 0.11 5.27 -10.98
CA ASN A 84 0.50 5.89 -12.24
C ASN A 84 2.03 5.82 -12.40
N SER A 85 2.51 5.02 -13.36
CA SER A 85 3.93 4.79 -13.63
C SER A 85 4.70 6.03 -14.07
N SER A 86 4.01 7.09 -14.52
CA SER A 86 4.64 8.38 -14.87
C SER A 86 5.14 9.17 -13.65
N SER A 87 4.80 8.75 -12.43
CA SER A 87 5.34 9.33 -11.21
C SER A 87 6.66 8.66 -10.82
N GLU A 88 7.77 9.41 -10.83
CA GLU A 88 9.10 8.96 -10.37
C GLU A 88 9.15 8.69 -8.84
N ASP A 89 8.04 8.91 -8.14
CA ASP A 89 7.93 8.79 -6.69
C ASP A 89 7.64 7.34 -6.23
N LYS A 90 8.48 6.85 -5.31
CA LYS A 90 8.18 5.64 -4.53
C LYS A 90 6.98 5.90 -3.61
N VAL A 91 5.79 5.58 -4.07
CA VAL A 91 4.56 5.67 -3.29
C VAL A 91 4.66 4.79 -2.03
N ILE A 92 4.51 5.40 -0.86
CA ILE A 92 4.49 4.70 0.42
C ILE A 92 3.04 4.56 0.88
N LEU A 93 2.51 3.35 0.75
CA LEU A 93 1.18 2.95 1.22
C LEU A 93 1.29 1.87 2.32
N PRO A 94 0.27 1.74 3.19
CA PRO A 94 0.30 0.74 4.25
C PRO A 94 0.19 -0.68 3.68
N ALA A 95 0.85 -1.66 4.29
CA ALA A 95 0.75 -3.08 3.88
C ALA A 95 -0.65 -3.66 4.06
N THR A 96 -1.44 -3.05 4.92
CA THR A 96 -2.79 -3.48 5.25
C THR A 96 -3.71 -2.29 5.45
N PHE A 97 -4.96 -2.41 5.02
CA PHE A 97 -6.02 -1.43 5.29
C PHE A 97 -7.30 -2.18 5.67
N HIS A 98 -7.91 -1.80 6.80
CA HIS A 98 -9.08 -2.50 7.35
C HIS A 98 -8.90 -4.03 7.47
N ASN A 99 -7.67 -4.46 7.84
CA ASN A 99 -7.23 -5.87 7.93
C ASN A 99 -7.08 -6.62 6.60
N TYR A 100 -7.22 -5.95 5.45
CA TYR A 100 -6.95 -6.53 4.13
C TYR A 100 -5.54 -6.16 3.65
N PRO A 101 -4.78 -7.11 3.06
CA PRO A 101 -3.50 -6.81 2.44
C PRO A 101 -3.65 -5.83 1.28
N VAL A 102 -2.64 -4.97 1.11
CA VAL A 102 -2.57 -3.98 0.04
C VAL A 102 -1.38 -4.32 -0.85
N PHE A 103 -1.65 -4.51 -2.15
CA PHE A 103 -0.64 -4.72 -3.18
C PHE A 103 -0.58 -3.52 -4.12
N LEU A 104 0.62 -3.24 -4.62
CA LEU A 104 0.86 -2.15 -5.57
C LEU A 104 1.08 -2.73 -6.96
N GLU A 105 0.42 -2.15 -7.95
CA GLU A 105 0.64 -2.47 -9.36
C GLU A 105 1.00 -1.18 -10.10
N TYR A 106 2.10 -1.20 -10.84
CA TYR A 106 2.50 -0.06 -11.67
C TYR A 106 2.09 -0.35 -13.11
N GLY A 107 1.32 0.55 -13.70
CA GLY A 107 0.89 0.42 -15.08
C GLY A 107 0.67 1.78 -15.72
N GLU A 108 0.82 1.84 -17.04
CA GLU A 108 0.40 2.98 -17.84
C GLU A 108 -1.09 2.82 -18.15
N ILE A 109 -1.91 3.76 -17.70
CA ILE A 109 -3.28 3.88 -18.22
C ILE A 109 -3.19 4.60 -19.55
N LYS A 110 -3.25 3.84 -20.65
CA LYS A 110 -3.42 4.42 -21.98
C LYS A 110 -4.91 4.67 -22.20
N SER A 111 -5.28 5.91 -22.46
CA SER A 111 -6.62 6.23 -22.96
C SER A 111 -6.82 5.52 -24.31
N ALA A 112 -7.91 4.77 -24.42
CA ALA A 112 -8.33 4.12 -25.65
C ALA A 112 -8.66 5.14 -26.76
#